data_AF-A0A7C6DN35-F1
#
_entry.id   AF-A0A7C6DN35-F1
#
_cell.length_a   1.000
_cell.length_b   1.000
_cell.length_c   1.000
_cell.angle_alpha   90.00
_cell.angle_beta   90.00
_cell.angle_gamma   90.00
#
_symmetry.space_group_name_H-M   'P 1'
#
loop_
_entity.id
_entity.type
_entity.pdbx_description
1 polymer ?
#
loop_
_entity_poly.entity_id
_entity_poly.type
_entity_poly.pdbx_seq_one_letter_code
_entity_poly.pdbx_strand_id
1 'polypeptide(L)' 'MAGEHDKRRLVEWLRAEIQHQTGRRYDRLDLDALDPTTLRELQRLLRDLDTEQRMAVQRARICPWRTP' A
#
# COMPACT_ATOMS: atom_id res chain seq x y z
N MET A 1 -3.68 -23.11 11.91
CA MET A 1 -3.67 -23.20 10.44
C MET A 1 -4.43 -22.05 9.75
N ALA A 2 -5.57 -21.57 10.26
CA ALA A 2 -6.30 -20.44 9.67
C ALA A 2 -5.49 -19.12 9.60
N GLY A 3 -4.82 -18.74 10.70
CA GLY A 3 -4.06 -17.47 10.74
C GLY A 3 -2.84 -17.41 9.82
N GLU A 4 -2.28 -18.56 9.43
CA GLU A 4 -1.12 -18.62 8.52
C GLU A 4 -1.56 -18.47 7.06
N HIS A 5 -2.73 -19.02 6.71
CA HIS A 5 -3.37 -18.79 5.41
C HIS A 5 -3.79 -17.32 5.25
N ASP A 6 -4.35 -16.70 6.29
CA ASP A 6 -4.71 -15.28 6.28
C ASP A 6 -3.47 -14.39 6.13
N LYS A 7 -2.36 -14.74 6.80
CA LYS A 7 -1.08 -14.04 6.64
C LYS A 7 -0.58 -14.12 5.20
N ARG A 8 -0.53 -15.32 4.60
CA ARG A 8 -0.09 -15.52 3.21
C ARG A 8 -0.94 -14.70 2.24
N ARG A 9 -2.26 -14.74 2.40
CA ARG A 9 -3.18 -13.94 1.57
C ARG A 9 -2.92 -12.43 1.71
N LEU A 10 -2.63 -11.95 2.92
CA LEU A 10 -2.30 -10.54 3.17
C LEU A 10 -0.96 -10.15 2.52
N VAL A 11 0.06 -11.01 2.60
CA VAL A 11 1.35 -10.80 1.94
C VAL A 11 1.20 -10.74 0.43
N GLU A 12 0.47 -11.69 -0.17
CA GLU A 12 0.22 -11.70 -1.62
C GLU A 12 -0.51 -10.43 -2.07
N TRP A 13 -1.53 -10.02 -1.33
CA TRP A 13 -2.24 -8.77 -1.58
C TRP A 13 -1.30 -7.56 -1.51
N LEU A 14 -0.44 -7.48 -0.48
CA LEU A 14 0.53 -6.39 -0.33
C LEU A 14 1.55 -6.36 -1.49
N ARG A 15 2.05 -7.51 -1.93
CA ARG A 15 2.97 -7.59 -3.07
C ARG A 15 2.31 -7.05 -4.34
N ALA A 16 1.06 -7.44 -4.60
CA ALA A 16 0.29 -6.96 -5.74
C ALA A 16 0.01 -5.45 -5.64
N GLU A 17 -0.38 -4.96 -4.47
CA GLU A 17 -0.69 -3.55 -4.23
C GLU A 17 0.54 -2.65 -4.43
N ILE A 18 1.69 -3.05 -3.85
CA ILE A 18 2.96 -2.33 -4.04
C ILE A 18 3.34 -2.29 -5.52
N GLN A 19 3.20 -3.40 -6.23
CA GLN A 19 3.46 -3.45 -7.67
C GLN A 19 2.51 -2.54 -8.45
N HIS A 20 1.23 -2.52 -8.08
CA HIS A 20 0.22 -1.67 -8.73
C HIS A 20 0.53 -0.18 -8.54
N GLN A 21 0.82 0.26 -7.32
CA GLN A 21 1.05 1.68 -7.03
C GLN A 21 2.39 2.20 -7.57
N THR A 22 3.45 1.39 -7.50
CA THR A 22 4.81 1.84 -7.87
C THR A 22 5.19 1.52 -9.31
N GLY A 23 4.45 0.62 -9.98
CA GLY A 23 4.81 0.06 -11.29
C GLY A 23 6.08 -0.79 -11.25
N ARG A 24 6.66 -1.04 -10.07
CA ARG A 24 7.92 -1.77 -9.87
C ARG A 24 7.69 -2.97 -8.99
N ARG A 25 8.41 -4.05 -9.29
CA ARG A 25 8.38 -5.26 -8.47
C ARG A 25 9.51 -5.20 -7.46
N TYR A 26 9.17 -5.18 -6.18
CA TYR A 26 10.13 -5.18 -5.09
C TYR A 26 10.33 -6.60 -4.55
N ASP A 27 11.08 -7.41 -5.30
CA ASP A 27 11.31 -8.84 -4.96
C ASP A 27 12.16 -9.03 -3.70
N ARG A 28 12.93 -8.01 -3.29
CA ARG A 28 13.77 -8.03 -2.08
C ARG A 28 13.03 -7.70 -0.78
N LEU A 29 11.76 -7.27 -0.85
CA LEU A 29 10.97 -7.06 0.35
C LEU A 29 10.52 -8.41 0.90
N ASP A 30 11.10 -8.79 2.02
CA ASP A 30 10.71 -9.99 2.77
C ASP A 30 9.51 -9.69 3.67
N LEU A 31 8.32 -9.65 3.03
CA LEU A 31 7.05 -9.45 3.74
C LEU A 31 6.63 -10.69 4.55
N ASP A 32 7.17 -11.86 4.23
CA ASP A 32 6.84 -13.11 4.91
C ASP A 32 7.48 -13.18 6.30
N ALA A 33 8.61 -12.50 6.51
CA ALA A 33 9.27 -12.34 7.81
C ALA A 33 8.52 -11.40 8.77
N LEU A 34 7.65 -10.52 8.28
CA LEU A 34 6.92 -9.56 9.12
C LEU A 34 5.82 -10.24 9.94
N ASP A 35 5.53 -9.70 11.12
CA ASP A 35 4.39 -10.19 11.91
C ASP A 35 3.05 -9.71 11.31
N PRO A 36 1.94 -10.41 11.60
CA PRO A 36 0.63 -10.06 11.06
C PRO A 36 0.14 -8.66 11.43
N THR A 37 0.57 -8.10 12.56
CA THR A 37 0.16 -6.76 13.00
C THR A 37 0.87 -5.71 12.16
N THR A 38 2.18 -5.82 11.99
CA THR A 38 2.94 -4.94 11.10
C THR A 38 2.47 -5.02 9.65
N LEU A 39 2.09 -6.22 9.16
CA LEU A 39 1.50 -6.35 7.82
C LEU A 39 0.17 -5.59 7.68
N ARG A 40 -0.67 -5.59 8.72
CA ARG A 40 -1.92 -4.83 8.73
C ARG A 40 -1.68 -3.33 8.82
N GLU A 41 -0.69 -2.89 9.59
CA GLU A 41 -0.30 -1.48 9.64
C GLU A 41 0.24 -1.00 8.30
N LEU A 42 1.07 -1.81 7.63
CA LEU A 42 1.53 -1.52 6.29
C LEU A 42 0.37 -1.40 5.29
N GLN A 43 -0.61 -2.32 5.35
CA GLN A 43 -1.82 -2.20 4.53
C GLN A 43 -2.58 -0.89 4.80
N ARG A 44 -2.70 -0.49 6.07
CA ARG A 44 -3.36 0.77 6.44
C ARG A 44 -2.60 1.98 5.90
N LEU A 45 -1.28 2.00 6.07
CA LEU A 45 -0.40 3.04 5.56
C LEU A 45 -0.56 3.21 4.04
N LEU A 46 -0.56 2.12 3.28
CA LEU A 46 -0.73 2.17 1.82
C LEU A 46 -2.10 2.74 1.41
N ARG A 47 -3.17 2.45 2.17
CA ARG A 47 -4.50 3.03 1.93
C ARG A 47 -4.56 4.52 2.25
N ASP A 48 -3.91 4.93 3.34
CA ASP A 48 -3.84 6.34 3.73
C ASP A 48 -3.09 7.14 2.67
N LEU A 49 -1.97 6.60 2.15
CA LEU A 49 -1.20 7.23 1.05
C LEU A 49 -1.99 7.32 -0.26
N ASP A 50 -2.73 6.30 -0.67
CA ASP A 50 -3.61 6.37 -1.84
C ASP A 50 -4.70 7.44 -1.67
N THR A 51 -5.27 7.55 -0.46
CA THR A 51 -6.26 8.58 -0.14
C THR A 51 -5.65 9.99 -0.26
N GLU A 52 -4.48 10.20 0.34
CA GLU A 52 -3.75 11.47 0.24
C GLU A 52 -3.37 11.81 -1.20
N GLN A 53 -2.91 10.84 -1.98
CA GLN A 53 -2.60 11.02 -3.40
C GLN A 53 -3.86 11.47 -4.17
N ARG A 54 -5.00 10.81 -3.97
CA ARG A 54 -6.26 11.20 -4.63
C ARG A 54 -6.69 12.61 -4.23
N MET A 55 -6.57 12.97 -2.95
CA MET A 55 -6.86 14.32 -2.49
C MET A 55 -5.92 15.35 -3.13
N ALA A 56 -4.62 15.06 -3.22
CA ALA A 56 -3.65 15.93 -3.88
C ALA A 56 -3.97 16.13 -5.37
N VAL A 57 -4.33 15.05 -6.09
CA VAL A 57 -4.75 15.13 -7.49
C VAL A 57 -6.03 15.94 -7.65
N GLN A 58 -7.04 15.70 -6.82
CA GLN A 58 -8.29 16.48 -6.85
C GLN A 58 -8.04 17.96 -6.56
N ARG A 59 -7.18 18.26 -5.58
CA ARG A 59 -6.80 19.63 -5.24
C ARG A 59 -6.07 20.31 -6.39
N ALA A 60 -5.14 19.61 -7.06
CA ALA A 60 -4.46 20.11 -8.24
C ALA A 60 -5.43 20.36 -9.41
N ARG A 61 -6.47 19.54 -9.57
CA ARG A 61 -7.52 19.76 -10.59
C ARG A 61 -8.38 20.99 -10.29
N ILE A 62 -8.77 21.21 -9.04
CA ILE A 62 -9.65 22.31 -8.64
C ILE A 62 -8.90 23.65 -8.57
N CYS A 63 -7.63 23.62 -8.14
CA CYS A 63 -6.81 24.83 -7.99
C CYS A 63 -5.41 24.64 -8.61
N PRO A 64 -5.30 24.56 -9.95
CA PRO A 64 -4.03 24.26 -10.62
C PRO A 64 -2.95 25.33 -10.43
N TRP A 65 -3.32 26.57 -10.11
CA TRP A 65 -2.39 27.67 -9.82
C TRP A 65 -1.91 27.70 -8.36
N ARG A 66 -2.51 26.89 -7.46
CA ARG A 66 -2.01 26.66 -6.11
C ARG A 66 -1.20 25.36 -6.12
N THR A 67 -0.06 25.37 -6.80
CA THR A 67 0.98 24.39 -6.49
C THR A 67 1.47 24.61 -5.05
N PRO A 68 1.77 23.54 -4.30
CA PRO A 68 2.50 23.66 -3.04
C PRO A 68 3.86 24.34 -3.24
#